data_AF-A0A4Q6FP49-F1
#
_entry.id   AF-A0A4Q6FP49-F1
#
_cell.length_a   1.000
_cell.length_b   1.000
_cell.length_c   1.000
_cell.angle_alpha   90.00
_cell.angle_beta   90.00
_cell.angle_gamma   90.00
#
_symmetry.space_group_name_H-M   'P 1'
#
loop_
_entity.id
_entity.type
_entity.pdbx_description
1 polymer ?
#
loop_
_entity_poly.entity_id
_entity_poly.type
_entity_poly.pdbx_seq_one_letter_code
_entity_poly.pdbx_strand_id
1 'polypeptide(L)'
;MLKENVMKSRRFRVCLTTLFTWLSLSFSQQVLAHGGAHDHDPTVPPMPDAEKKADIQAVAMQSMRDDYMAKIEPIFRRKCFDCHSNRTEYPWYSNIPGVRQWIDSDIREAREHLDMSGGFPFTSKHSIDHDLEEIGEEIDESSMPPKSYVFIHAQAEVSEEEKREILDWVTKSRKALQVSVAVPKH
;
A
#
# COMPACT_ATOMS: atom_id res chain seq x y z
N MET A 1 -34.76 37.64 18.37
CA MET A 1 -34.63 37.82 19.83
C MET A 1 -33.94 36.56 20.36
N LEU A 2 -32.63 36.61 20.64
CA LEU A 2 -32.02 36.87 21.97
C LEU A 2 -32.49 35.83 23.01
N LYS A 3 -31.70 35.06 23.78
CA LYS A 3 -30.28 35.02 24.19
C LYS A 3 -30.05 33.64 24.87
N GLU A 4 -28.91 32.99 24.62
CA GLU A 4 -27.80 32.66 25.56
C GLU A 4 -28.06 31.78 26.80
N ASN A 5 -27.23 30.72 26.94
CA ASN A 5 -26.41 30.32 28.12
C ASN A 5 -25.83 28.92 27.81
N VAL A 6 -24.54 28.62 27.61
CA VAL A 6 -23.26 28.93 28.30
C VAL A 6 -23.18 28.45 29.75
N MET A 7 -22.46 27.32 29.96
CA MET A 7 -21.53 26.97 31.08
C MET A 7 -21.35 25.44 31.12
N LYS A 8 -20.20 24.80 31.39
CA LYS A 8 -18.93 25.25 31.98
C LYS A 8 -17.85 24.18 31.72
N SER A 9 -16.67 24.63 31.30
CA SER A 9 -15.41 23.88 31.19
C SER A 9 -14.96 23.29 32.54
N ARG A 10 -14.47 22.04 32.55
CA ARG A 10 -13.65 21.50 33.65
C ARG A 10 -12.17 21.64 33.30
N ARG A 11 -11.52 22.62 33.94
CA ARG A 11 -10.06 22.79 33.96
C ARG A 11 -9.49 21.86 35.04
N PHE A 12 -8.63 20.92 34.66
CA PHE A 12 -7.75 20.23 35.60
C PHE A 12 -6.50 21.08 35.80
N ARG A 13 -6.32 21.60 37.01
CA ARG A 13 -5.13 22.35 37.44
C ARG A 13 -3.98 21.37 37.65
N VAL A 14 -2.90 21.52 36.88
CA VAL A 14 -1.58 20.99 37.25
C VAL A 14 -0.90 22.08 38.09
N CYS A 15 -0.62 21.77 39.36
CA CYS A 15 0.12 22.65 40.25
C CYS A 15 1.61 22.31 40.14
N LEU A 16 2.37 23.29 39.68
CA LEU A 16 3.82 23.33 39.56
C LEU A 16 4.44 23.55 40.96
N THR A 17 5.73 23.19 41.08
CA THR A 17 6.68 23.54 42.16
C THR A 17 6.61 22.74 43.46
N THR A 18 7.42 21.69 43.56
CA THR A 18 8.43 21.54 44.63
C THR A 18 9.44 20.44 44.30
N LEU A 19 10.71 20.83 44.26
CA LEU A 19 11.90 20.04 44.61
C LEU A 19 12.10 18.68 43.91
N PHE A 20 13.08 18.59 43.01
CA PHE A 20 14.36 17.93 43.31
C PHE A 20 15.30 18.09 42.12
N THR A 21 16.06 19.18 42.17
CA THR A 21 17.35 19.30 41.51
C THR A 21 18.29 18.25 42.10
N TRP A 22 18.33 17.05 41.52
CA TRP A 22 19.50 16.17 41.59
C TRP A 22 20.19 16.20 40.23
N LEU A 23 20.89 17.32 40.07
CA LEU A 23 21.96 17.52 39.13
C LEU A 23 23.07 16.51 39.44
N SER A 24 23.58 15.86 38.40
CA SER A 24 24.99 15.44 38.25
C SER A 24 25.61 14.57 39.34
N LEU A 25 25.76 13.27 39.08
CA LEU A 25 27.03 12.53 39.08
C LEU A 25 26.74 11.04 38.90
N SER A 26 27.05 10.48 37.72
CA SER A 26 27.48 9.09 37.46
C SER A 26 27.18 8.72 36.02
N PHE A 27 27.72 9.48 35.06
CA PHE A 27 27.89 8.98 33.70
C PHE A 27 29.30 9.28 33.23
N SER A 28 30.26 8.68 33.94
CA SER A 28 31.64 8.56 33.51
C SER A 28 32.25 7.39 34.26
N GLN A 29 32.08 6.21 33.67
CA GLN A 29 33.18 5.27 33.56
C GLN A 29 33.02 4.52 32.24
N GLN A 30 33.95 4.81 31.32
CA GLN A 30 34.37 3.92 30.26
C GLN A 30 34.35 2.46 30.73
N VAL A 31 33.77 1.58 29.92
CA VAL A 31 34.42 0.29 29.65
C VAL A 31 34.75 0.28 28.17
N LEU A 32 36.05 0.40 27.90
CA LEU A 32 36.68 0.01 26.65
C LEU A 32 36.43 -1.48 26.41
N ALA A 33 36.03 -1.80 25.19
CA ALA A 33 36.43 -2.96 24.41
C ALA A 33 36.60 -4.32 25.12
N HIS A 34 35.71 -5.26 24.81
CA HIS A 34 36.15 -6.57 24.37
C HIS A 34 35.43 -6.94 23.07
N GLY A 35 36.22 -7.21 22.02
CA GLY A 35 35.77 -8.04 20.92
C GLY A 35 35.45 -9.41 21.50
N GLY A 36 34.17 -9.72 21.62
CA GLY A 36 33.64 -11.03 21.93
C GLY A 36 32.97 -11.55 20.67
N ALA A 37 33.21 -12.82 20.36
CA ALA A 37 32.52 -13.55 19.32
C ALA A 37 31.00 -13.36 19.46
N HIS A 38 30.28 -13.47 18.35
CA HIS A 38 28.85 -13.71 18.37
C HIS A 38 28.60 -15.03 19.12
N ASP A 39 28.53 -14.97 20.44
CA ASP A 39 28.07 -16.06 21.27
C ASP A 39 26.59 -16.22 20.97
N HIS A 40 26.26 -17.32 20.29
CA HIS A 40 24.89 -17.81 20.23
C HIS A 40 24.41 -18.00 21.67
N ASP A 41 23.54 -17.10 22.14
CA ASP A 41 22.83 -17.24 23.41
C ASP A 41 21.92 -18.49 23.31
N PRO A 42 22.23 -19.58 24.03
CA PRO A 42 21.45 -20.82 23.96
C PRO A 42 20.17 -20.74 24.81
N THR A 43 19.90 -19.61 25.47
CA THR A 43 18.70 -19.40 26.28
C THR A 43 17.55 -18.76 25.52
N VAL A 44 17.79 -18.29 24.30
CA VAL A 44 16.71 -17.94 23.37
C VAL A 44 16.17 -19.25 22.79
N PRO A 45 14.95 -19.68 23.14
CA PRO A 45 14.35 -20.86 22.52
C PRO A 45 14.29 -20.62 21.00
N PRO A 46 14.51 -21.66 20.17
CA PRO A 46 14.39 -21.51 18.73
C PRO A 46 13.01 -20.93 18.42
N MET A 47 12.99 -19.77 17.74
CA MET A 47 11.74 -19.14 17.35
C MET A 47 10.92 -20.15 16.55
N PRO A 48 9.62 -20.29 16.82
CA PRO A 48 8.77 -21.21 16.07
C PRO A 48 8.74 -20.78 14.60
N ASP A 49 8.80 -21.76 13.68
CA ASP A 49 8.84 -21.51 12.23
C ASP A 49 7.69 -20.63 11.70
N ALA A 50 6.57 -20.58 12.44
CA ALA A 50 5.44 -19.72 12.12
C ALA A 50 5.74 -18.22 12.27
N GLU A 51 6.51 -17.82 13.29
CA GLU A 51 6.90 -16.42 13.51
C GLU A 51 7.88 -15.95 12.42
N LYS A 52 8.87 -16.79 12.07
CA LYS A 52 9.81 -16.51 10.98
C LYS A 52 9.13 -16.35 9.61
N LYS A 53 8.09 -17.16 9.33
CA LYS A 53 7.30 -17.04 8.08
C LYS A 53 6.49 -15.75 8.04
N ALA A 54 5.86 -15.37 9.15
CA ALA A 54 5.13 -14.13 9.27
C ALA A 54 6.04 -12.91 9.04
N ASP A 55 7.26 -12.94 9.57
CA ASP A 55 8.26 -11.88 9.37
C ASP A 55 8.71 -11.77 7.91
N ILE A 56 9.01 -12.90 7.25
CA ILE A 56 9.40 -12.92 5.82
C ILE A 56 8.26 -12.37 4.96
N GLN A 57 7.02 -12.78 5.24
CA GLN A 57 5.85 -12.31 4.51
C GLN A 57 5.60 -10.81 4.74
N ALA A 58 5.76 -10.31 5.96
CA ALA A 58 5.62 -8.89 6.27
C ALA A 58 6.66 -8.04 5.55
N VAL A 59 7.93 -8.48 5.51
CA VAL A 59 8.99 -7.77 4.78
C VAL A 59 8.73 -7.79 3.26
N ALA A 60 8.31 -8.93 2.71
CA ALA A 60 7.93 -9.02 1.30
C ALA A 60 6.81 -8.01 0.98
N MET A 61 5.74 -7.99 1.78
CA MET A 61 4.63 -7.05 1.64
C MET A 61 5.07 -5.59 1.72
N GLN A 62 5.97 -5.26 2.65
CA GLN A 62 6.48 -3.90 2.79
C GLN A 62 7.27 -3.47 1.55
N SER A 63 8.19 -4.32 1.06
CA SER A 63 8.98 -3.99 -0.13
C SER A 63 8.12 -3.79 -1.38
N MET A 64 7.08 -4.61 -1.57
CA MET A 64 6.14 -4.47 -2.70
C MET A 64 5.36 -3.16 -2.61
N ARG A 65 4.93 -2.78 -1.40
CA ARG A 65 4.25 -1.51 -1.17
C ARG A 65 5.15 -0.31 -1.43
N ASP A 66 6.41 -0.36 -1.02
CA ASP A 66 7.36 0.73 -1.21
C ASP A 66 7.61 0.96 -2.72
N ASP A 67 7.84 -0.11 -3.48
CA ASP A 67 8.00 -0.03 -4.94
C ASP A 67 6.71 0.47 -5.63
N TYR A 68 5.55 -0.02 -5.19
CA TYR A 68 4.25 0.41 -5.70
C TYR A 68 4.06 1.92 -5.51
N MET A 69 4.24 2.43 -4.29
CA MET A 69 4.02 3.85 -3.98
C MET A 69 5.03 4.75 -4.71
N ALA A 70 6.26 4.29 -4.89
CA ALA A 70 7.31 5.09 -5.51
C ALA A 70 7.18 5.20 -7.03
N LYS A 71 6.76 4.13 -7.71
CA LYS A 71 6.83 4.04 -9.18
C LYS A 71 5.50 3.76 -9.85
N ILE A 72 4.69 2.87 -9.29
CA ILE A 72 3.52 2.30 -9.98
C ILE A 72 2.26 3.09 -9.71
N GLU A 73 2.03 3.53 -8.47
CA GLU A 73 0.85 4.32 -8.12
C GLU A 73 0.69 5.57 -9.00
N PRO A 74 1.75 6.36 -9.31
CA PRO A 74 1.63 7.49 -10.22
C PRO A 74 1.18 7.13 -11.64
N ILE A 75 1.50 5.92 -12.11
CA ILE A 75 1.02 5.40 -13.40
C ILE A 75 -0.45 5.01 -13.27
N PHE A 76 -0.80 4.19 -12.28
CA PHE A 76 -2.16 3.70 -12.09
C PHE A 76 -3.16 4.82 -11.82
N ARG A 77 -2.75 5.88 -11.11
CA ARG A 77 -3.56 7.09 -10.92
C ARG A 77 -3.98 7.75 -12.23
N ARG A 78 -3.14 7.71 -13.26
CA ARG A 78 -3.41 8.34 -14.55
C ARG A 78 -4.08 7.41 -15.56
N LYS A 79 -3.89 6.10 -15.42
CA LYS A 79 -4.26 5.11 -16.44
C LYS A 79 -5.41 4.18 -16.01
N CYS A 80 -5.57 3.94 -14.71
CA CYS A 80 -6.45 2.89 -14.18
C CYS A 80 -7.52 3.42 -13.23
N PHE A 81 -7.21 4.47 -12.45
CA PHE A 81 -8.04 4.88 -11.31
C PHE A 81 -9.42 5.39 -11.70
N ASP A 82 -9.59 5.95 -12.90
CA ASP A 82 -10.90 6.41 -13.38
C ASP A 82 -11.94 5.29 -13.41
N CYS A 83 -11.50 4.06 -13.68
CA CYS A 83 -12.36 2.88 -13.70
C CYS A 83 -12.22 2.02 -12.44
N HIS A 84 -11.01 1.83 -11.93
CA HIS A 84 -10.72 0.89 -10.85
C HIS A 84 -10.75 1.51 -9.45
N SER A 85 -11.09 2.79 -9.28
CA SER A 85 -11.13 3.42 -7.95
C SER A 85 -12.49 4.07 -7.64
N ASN A 86 -12.63 4.61 -6.43
CA ASN A 86 -13.77 5.41 -6.03
C ASN A 86 -13.69 6.87 -6.51
N ARG A 87 -12.68 7.21 -7.31
CA ARG A 87 -12.48 8.54 -7.91
C ARG A 87 -12.46 8.38 -9.43
N THR A 88 -13.52 8.86 -10.06
CA THR A 88 -13.65 8.88 -11.52
C THR A 88 -13.68 10.32 -12.00
N GLU A 89 -12.76 10.68 -12.89
CA GLU A 89 -12.87 11.91 -13.66
C GLU A 89 -13.78 11.69 -14.86
N TYR A 90 -15.07 12.01 -14.69
CA TYR A 90 -16.04 11.82 -15.77
C TYR A 90 -15.74 12.74 -16.96
N PRO A 91 -15.75 12.21 -18.19
CA PRO A 91 -15.58 13.02 -19.38
C PRO A 91 -16.79 13.94 -19.60
N TRP A 92 -16.62 15.04 -20.34
CA TRP A 92 -17.66 16.05 -20.57
C TRP A 92 -18.97 15.48 -21.13
N TYR A 93 -18.89 14.43 -21.94
CA TYR A 93 -20.03 13.78 -22.58
C TYR A 93 -20.84 12.89 -21.63
N SER A 94 -20.36 12.65 -20.40
CA SER A 94 -21.15 11.99 -19.34
C SER A 94 -22.42 12.77 -18.99
N ASN A 95 -22.50 14.07 -19.31
CA ASN A 95 -23.70 14.87 -19.11
C ASN A 95 -24.83 14.55 -20.10
N ILE A 96 -24.57 13.76 -21.14
CA ILE A 96 -25.59 13.31 -22.09
C ILE A 96 -26.51 12.28 -21.39
N PRO A 97 -27.85 12.43 -21.46
CA PRO A 97 -28.78 11.49 -20.86
C PRO A 97 -28.51 10.04 -21.28
N GLY A 98 -28.46 9.13 -20.31
CA GLY A 98 -28.19 7.71 -20.51
C GLY A 98 -26.71 7.33 -20.54
N VAL A 99 -25.82 8.17 -21.07
CA VAL A 99 -24.38 7.86 -21.20
C VAL A 99 -23.71 7.69 -19.83
N ARG A 100 -24.04 8.55 -18.86
CA ARG A 100 -23.52 8.40 -17.49
C ARG A 100 -23.86 7.04 -16.88
N GLN A 101 -25.07 6.55 -17.08
CA GLN A 101 -25.50 5.28 -16.49
C GLN A 101 -24.73 4.10 -17.08
N TRP A 102 -24.37 4.17 -18.36
CA TRP A 102 -23.53 3.18 -19.02
C TRP A 102 -22.09 3.21 -18.47
N ILE A 103 -21.48 4.40 -18.40
CA ILE A 103 -20.15 4.58 -17.80
C ILE A 103 -20.13 4.07 -16.35
N ASP A 104 -21.12 4.46 -15.55
CA ASP A 104 -21.25 4.01 -14.16
C ASP A 104 -21.37 2.48 -14.07
N SER A 105 -21.94 1.83 -15.09
CA SER A 105 -22.04 0.37 -15.17
C SER A 105 -20.68 -0.28 -15.44
N ASP A 106 -19.95 0.22 -16.44
CA ASP A 106 -18.64 -0.30 -16.79
C ASP A 106 -17.65 -0.13 -15.62
N ILE A 107 -17.70 1.01 -14.91
CA ILE A 107 -16.88 1.27 -13.73
C ILE A 107 -17.22 0.30 -12.59
N ARG A 108 -18.50 -0.01 -12.37
CA ARG A 108 -18.90 -0.99 -11.34
C ARG A 108 -18.34 -2.35 -11.67
N GLU A 109 -18.49 -2.81 -12.91
CA GLU A 109 -17.97 -4.10 -13.37
C GLU A 109 -16.45 -4.18 -13.24
N ALA A 110 -15.72 -3.16 -13.71
CA ALA A 110 -14.27 -3.08 -13.58
C ALA A 110 -13.80 -3.24 -12.11
N ARG A 111 -14.51 -2.61 -11.17
CA ARG A 111 -14.21 -2.70 -9.72
C ARG A 111 -14.62 -4.02 -9.08
N GLU A 112 -15.53 -4.78 -9.69
CA GLU A 112 -15.84 -6.14 -9.23
C GLU A 112 -14.69 -7.11 -9.48
N HIS A 113 -13.89 -6.85 -10.52
CA HIS A 113 -12.68 -7.60 -10.84
C HIS A 113 -11.48 -7.10 -10.03
N LEU A 114 -11.28 -5.79 -9.95
CA LEU A 114 -10.15 -5.19 -9.24
C LEU A 114 -10.49 -3.80 -8.70
N ASP A 115 -10.54 -3.61 -7.38
CA ASP A 115 -10.80 -2.32 -6.73
C ASP A 115 -9.52 -1.75 -6.08
N MET A 116 -9.04 -0.65 -6.65
CA MET A 116 -7.85 0.11 -6.23
C MET A 116 -8.18 1.25 -5.24
N SER A 117 -9.43 1.40 -4.79
CA SER A 117 -9.85 2.50 -3.90
C SER A 117 -9.07 2.55 -2.58
N GLY A 118 -8.65 1.40 -2.08
CA GLY A 118 -7.87 1.26 -0.84
C GLY A 118 -6.35 1.40 -1.01
N GLY A 119 -5.87 1.58 -2.25
CA GLY A 119 -4.45 1.45 -2.57
C GLY A 119 -3.97 0.00 -2.55
N PHE A 120 -2.68 -0.22 -2.31
CA PHE A 120 -2.06 -1.55 -2.32
C PHE A 120 -1.90 -2.14 -0.90
N PRO A 121 -2.27 -3.42 -0.67
CA PRO A 121 -2.82 -4.37 -1.63
C PRO A 121 -4.25 -4.02 -2.07
N PHE A 122 -4.57 -4.37 -3.32
CA PHE A 122 -5.86 -4.07 -3.91
C PHE A 122 -6.98 -4.86 -3.22
N THR A 123 -8.19 -4.33 -3.31
CA THR A 123 -9.38 -5.04 -2.85
C THR A 123 -9.93 -5.85 -4.02
N SER A 124 -9.83 -7.16 -3.93
CA SER A 124 -10.39 -8.08 -4.93
C SER A 124 -10.95 -9.33 -4.24
N LYS A 125 -11.62 -10.18 -5.01
CA LYS A 125 -12.11 -11.50 -4.55
C LYS A 125 -11.01 -12.57 -4.57
N HIS A 126 -9.81 -12.21 -5.04
CA HIS A 126 -8.72 -13.13 -5.35
C HIS A 126 -7.49 -12.88 -4.47
N SER A 127 -6.44 -13.67 -4.65
CA SER A 127 -5.18 -13.47 -3.95
C SER A 127 -4.38 -12.32 -4.58
N ILE A 128 -3.47 -11.71 -3.82
CA ILE A 128 -2.57 -10.68 -4.33
C ILE A 128 -1.75 -11.21 -5.52
N ASP A 129 -1.34 -12.48 -5.51
CA ASP A 129 -0.60 -13.08 -6.63
C ASP A 129 -1.44 -13.15 -7.91
N HIS A 130 -2.73 -13.48 -7.79
CA HIS A 130 -3.66 -13.51 -8.92
C HIS A 130 -3.95 -12.11 -9.44
N ASP A 131 -4.19 -11.12 -8.56
CA ASP A 131 -4.37 -9.73 -9.01
C ASP A 131 -3.14 -9.22 -9.77
N LEU A 132 -1.93 -9.55 -9.30
CA LEU A 132 -0.69 -9.19 -9.97
C LEU A 132 -0.54 -9.91 -11.31
N GLU A 133 -0.95 -11.17 -11.41
CA GLU A 133 -0.97 -11.94 -12.66
C GLU A 133 -1.86 -11.29 -13.71
N GLU A 134 -3.13 -11.06 -13.38
CA GLU A 134 -4.13 -10.43 -14.26
C GLU A 134 -3.67 -9.03 -14.70
N ILE A 135 -3.15 -8.21 -13.78
CA ILE A 135 -2.57 -6.90 -14.14
C ILE A 135 -1.41 -7.07 -15.13
N GLY A 136 -0.55 -8.06 -14.92
CA GLY A 136 0.58 -8.33 -15.80
C GLY A 136 0.13 -8.73 -17.21
N GLU A 137 -0.81 -9.67 -17.30
CA GLU A 137 -1.36 -10.16 -18.57
C GLU A 137 -2.07 -9.05 -19.35
N GLU A 138 -2.97 -8.31 -18.71
CA GLU A 138 -3.74 -7.25 -19.36
C GLU A 138 -2.87 -6.08 -19.88
N ILE A 139 -1.76 -5.82 -19.20
CA ILE A 139 -0.77 -4.81 -19.61
C ILE A 139 0.16 -5.37 -20.70
N ASP A 140 0.56 -6.64 -20.62
CA ASP A 140 1.40 -7.27 -21.64
C ASP A 140 0.68 -7.43 -22.98
N GLU A 141 -0.59 -7.80 -22.94
CA GLU A 141 -1.45 -7.94 -24.13
C GLU A 141 -1.98 -6.59 -24.65
N SER A 142 -1.76 -5.51 -23.91
CA SER A 142 -2.28 -4.17 -24.23
C SER A 142 -3.80 -4.16 -24.41
N SER A 143 -4.48 -4.99 -23.62
CA SER A 143 -5.94 -5.05 -23.51
C SER A 143 -6.47 -4.00 -22.53
N MET A 144 -5.65 -3.57 -21.56
CA MET A 144 -5.97 -2.46 -20.65
C MET A 144 -5.10 -1.21 -20.89
N PRO A 145 -5.72 -0.01 -21.02
CA PRO A 145 -7.16 0.21 -21.15
C PRO A 145 -7.70 -0.28 -22.51
N PRO A 146 -9.01 -0.59 -22.62
CA PRO A 146 -9.60 -1.02 -23.88
C PRO A 146 -9.35 -0.02 -25.01
N LYS A 147 -9.03 -0.51 -26.22
CA LYS A 147 -8.73 0.35 -27.38
C LYS A 147 -9.85 1.35 -27.72
N SER A 148 -11.11 0.97 -27.50
CA SER A 148 -12.27 1.85 -27.65
C SER A 148 -12.23 3.05 -26.71
N TYR A 149 -11.75 2.85 -25.47
CA TYR A 149 -11.57 3.90 -24.49
C TYR A 149 -10.39 4.80 -24.87
N VAL A 150 -9.24 4.21 -25.22
CA VAL A 150 -8.03 4.95 -25.64
C VAL A 150 -8.29 5.82 -26.88
N PHE A 151 -9.11 5.35 -27.83
CA PHE A 151 -9.45 6.11 -29.04
C PHE A 151 -10.00 7.52 -28.74
N ILE A 152 -10.75 7.68 -27.64
CA ILE A 152 -11.30 8.97 -27.20
C ILE A 152 -10.57 9.56 -25.98
N HIS A 153 -9.71 8.78 -25.31
CA HIS A 153 -8.88 9.18 -24.17
C HIS A 153 -7.42 8.79 -24.41
N ALA A 154 -6.77 9.38 -25.42
CA ALA A 154 -5.39 9.03 -25.77
C ALA A 154 -4.42 9.17 -24.58
N GLN A 155 -4.67 10.10 -23.66
CA GLN A 155 -3.87 10.26 -22.45
C GLN A 155 -3.89 9.05 -21.50
N ALA A 156 -4.86 8.15 -21.64
CA ALA A 156 -4.97 6.93 -20.85
C ALA A 156 -4.16 5.76 -21.42
N GLU A 157 -3.61 5.87 -22.63
CA GLU A 157 -2.75 4.84 -23.22
C GLU A 157 -1.50 4.62 -22.37
N VAL A 158 -1.21 3.37 -22.01
CA VAL A 158 0.01 3.01 -21.26
C VAL A 158 1.18 3.03 -22.23
N SER A 159 2.22 3.83 -21.96
CA SER A 159 3.41 3.86 -22.81
C SER A 159 4.24 2.60 -22.66
N GLU A 160 5.14 2.32 -23.62
CA GLU A 160 6.06 1.17 -23.52
C GLU A 160 6.96 1.24 -22.28
N GLU A 161 7.36 2.44 -21.87
CA GLU A 161 8.11 2.65 -20.64
C GLU A 161 7.28 2.32 -19.40
N GLU A 162 6.04 2.83 -19.33
CA GLU A 162 5.11 2.56 -18.23
C GLU A 162 4.77 1.05 -18.15
N LYS A 163 4.50 0.42 -19.30
CA LYS A 163 4.27 -1.02 -19.45
C LYS A 163 5.42 -1.81 -18.83
N ARG A 164 6.65 -1.51 -19.22
CA ARG A 164 7.85 -2.17 -18.67
C ARG A 164 7.99 -1.96 -17.16
N GLU A 165 7.71 -0.76 -16.64
CA GLU A 165 7.77 -0.50 -15.19
C GLU A 165 6.74 -1.34 -14.42
N ILE A 166 5.52 -1.45 -14.95
CA ILE A 166 4.47 -2.28 -14.36
C ILE A 166 4.87 -3.76 -14.40
N LEU A 167 5.31 -4.27 -15.54
CA LEU A 167 5.67 -5.68 -15.70
C LEU A 167 6.87 -6.10 -14.83
N ASP A 168 7.88 -5.22 -14.69
CA ASP A 168 9.01 -5.47 -13.78
C ASP A 168 8.52 -5.55 -12.32
N TRP A 169 7.67 -4.60 -11.90
CA TRP A 169 7.09 -4.61 -10.56
C TRP A 169 6.22 -5.84 -10.30
N VAL A 170 5.35 -6.23 -11.25
CA VAL A 170 4.53 -7.45 -11.16
C VAL A 170 5.43 -8.68 -10.98
N THR A 171 6.41 -8.86 -11.87
CA THR A 171 7.32 -10.01 -11.85
C THR A 171 8.08 -10.10 -10.53
N LYS A 172 8.62 -8.97 -10.06
CA LYS A 172 9.34 -8.89 -8.78
C LYS A 172 8.43 -9.22 -7.60
N SER A 173 7.21 -8.68 -7.59
CA SER A 173 6.24 -8.85 -6.52
C SER A 173 5.75 -10.29 -6.40
N ARG A 174 5.39 -10.92 -7.53
CA ARG A 174 4.98 -12.33 -7.57
C ARG A 174 6.10 -13.27 -7.11
N LYS A 175 7.35 -13.00 -7.53
CA LYS A 175 8.51 -13.77 -7.06
C LYS A 175 8.68 -13.68 -5.53
N ALA A 176 8.48 -12.50 -4.94
CA ALA A 176 8.56 -12.32 -3.49
C ALA A 176 7.47 -13.10 -2.75
N LEU A 177 6.25 -13.13 -3.28
CA LEU A 177 5.14 -13.94 -2.74
C LEU A 177 5.45 -15.43 -2.77
N GLN A 178 5.97 -15.96 -3.88
CA GLN A 178 6.31 -17.38 -4.02
C GLN A 178 7.40 -17.83 -3.04
N VAL A 179 8.41 -16.99 -2.78
CA VAL A 179 9.46 -17.26 -1.79
C VAL A 179 8.88 -17.34 -0.38
N SER A 180 7.93 -16.46 -0.03
CA SER A 180 7.27 -16.50 1.28
C SER A 180 6.44 -17.78 1.50
N VAL A 181 5.89 -18.36 0.43
CA VAL A 181 5.10 -19.60 0.49
C VAL A 181 6.00 -20.85 0.54
N ALA A 182 7.16 -20.81 -0.12
CA ALA A 182 8.06 -21.96 -0.27
C ALA A 182 8.93 -22.30 0.96
N VAL A 183 8.81 -21.59 2.09
CA VAL A 183 9.61 -21.85 3.30
C VAL A 183 9.37 -23.30 3.79
N PRO A 184 10.39 -24.20 3.75
CA PRO A 184 10.23 -25.61 4.12
C PRO A 184 9.75 -25.75 5.56
N LYS A 185 8.82 -26.68 5.80
CA LYS A 185 8.54 -27.17 7.16
C LYS A 185 9.70 -28.12 7.51
N HIS A 186 10.51 -27.78 8.50
CA HIS A 186 11.45 -28.74 9.10
C HIS A 186 10.76 -29.49 10.23
#